data_AF-A0A1H9RDV4-F1
#
_entry.id   AF-A0A1H9RDV4-F1
#
_cell.length_a   1.000
_cell.length_b   1.000
_cell.length_c   1.000
_cell.angle_alpha   90.00
_cell.angle_beta   90.00
_cell.angle_gamma   90.00
#
_symmetry.space_group_name_H-M   'P 1'
#
loop_
_entity.id
_entity.type
_entity.pdbx_description
1 polymer ?
#
loop_
_entity_poly.entity_id
_entity_poly.type
_entity_poly.pdbx_seq_one_letter_code
_entity_poly.pdbx_strand_id
1 'polypeptide(L)'
;MIINKKRNYLLRLILALLTSLIITVSFLEIYNLAITTVGMVILFSLLIIVFPLFLVRDIFHPFIILSISMLLAVIDFLNKDLSGNTNSKVLTWVSGSDVNYLSIYSLVVIICWYIFVYYGFLMASKIKKKQDTNFSFPKVNSPIRVSIILGIAVVLGFLYSMSLLGGISGMINAMTHTTVAYSGLGYLRNIVGIGIFVAFLLLYGGYKKCAILFLIATSIMLTFFGGRANVILGTILPFLMVYHYRVEKIRIWKLSLLAAIGLIFVEVIGVMRKMSESTISFGGIWELIVNAAQATGRSEIVPALIGSILNGNIEYQLGKPFINIIFAPIPRTLWDGKPEIIDDTVLIAYELNGVSSYGMPAGPYGWAFFNFGWIGVIVMGLLTGYIIQKLYIKLVLERKTKDDFISVMFYSLIIQSVFNIFSTSPQAEIIWIVGIFLMIYFLDFLFALTSSKSRKYSQLIP
;
A
#
# COMPACT_ATOMS: atom_id res chain seq x y z
N MET A 1 -27.70 -17.46 -20.47
CA MET A 1 -26.31 -16.94 -20.59
C MET A 1 -25.43 -17.12 -19.33
N ILE A 2 -25.91 -17.69 -18.21
CA ILE A 2 -25.12 -17.90 -16.97
C ILE A 2 -24.43 -19.28 -16.91
N ILE A 3 -24.97 -20.29 -17.59
CA ILE A 3 -24.46 -21.68 -17.53
C ILE A 3 -23.09 -21.81 -18.25
N ASN A 4 -22.87 -21.12 -19.38
CA ASN A 4 -21.57 -21.10 -20.05
C ASN A 4 -20.46 -20.35 -19.28
N LYS A 5 -20.78 -19.55 -18.25
CA LYS A 5 -19.78 -18.93 -17.38
C LYS A 5 -19.21 -19.90 -16.34
N LYS A 6 -20.00 -20.89 -15.88
CA LYS A 6 -19.55 -21.86 -14.85
C LYS A 6 -18.49 -22.82 -15.37
N ARG A 7 -18.65 -23.39 -16.58
CA ARG A 7 -17.67 -24.32 -17.17
C ARG A 7 -16.30 -23.67 -17.37
N ASN A 8 -16.29 -22.41 -17.81
CA ASN A 8 -15.05 -21.63 -17.96
C ASN A 8 -14.38 -21.28 -16.62
N TYR A 9 -15.13 -21.21 -15.51
CA TYR A 9 -14.56 -20.95 -14.19
C TYR A 9 -13.84 -22.18 -13.63
N LEU A 10 -14.47 -23.36 -13.70
CA LEU A 10 -13.83 -24.60 -13.24
C LEU A 10 -12.55 -24.90 -14.03
N LEU A 11 -12.55 -24.71 -15.35
CA LEU A 11 -11.35 -24.88 -16.16
C LEU A 11 -10.23 -23.91 -15.74
N ARG A 12 -10.56 -22.63 -15.52
CA ARG A 12 -9.59 -21.63 -15.02
C ARG A 12 -9.05 -21.98 -13.66
N LEU A 13 -9.90 -22.50 -12.78
CA LEU A 13 -9.50 -22.96 -11.45
C LEU A 13 -8.49 -24.11 -11.56
N ILE A 14 -8.80 -25.12 -12.38
CA ILE A 14 -7.90 -26.26 -12.61
C ILE A 14 -6.58 -25.79 -13.23
N LEU A 15 -6.63 -24.93 -14.25
CA LEU A 15 -5.43 -24.37 -14.86
C LEU A 15 -4.62 -23.54 -13.86
N ALA A 16 -5.26 -22.72 -13.03
CA ALA A 16 -4.59 -21.94 -11.99
C ALA A 16 -3.86 -22.85 -11.00
N LEU A 17 -4.55 -23.89 -10.51
CA LEU A 17 -3.98 -24.87 -9.58
C LEU A 17 -2.81 -25.61 -10.23
N LEU A 18 -2.97 -26.12 -11.46
CA LEU A 18 -1.91 -26.81 -12.18
C LEU A 18 -0.71 -25.90 -12.47
N THR A 19 -0.93 -24.68 -12.95
CA THR A 19 0.17 -23.73 -13.19
C THR A 19 0.86 -23.35 -11.89
N SER A 20 0.11 -23.12 -10.81
CA SER A 20 0.71 -22.84 -9.50
C SER A 20 1.54 -24.02 -9.00
N LEU A 21 1.04 -25.26 -9.15
CA LEU A 21 1.75 -26.48 -8.78
C LEU A 21 3.02 -26.67 -9.62
N ILE A 22 2.95 -26.45 -10.93
CA ILE A 22 4.13 -26.55 -11.81
C ILE A 22 5.18 -25.52 -11.41
N ILE A 23 4.80 -24.25 -11.22
CA ILE A 23 5.73 -23.19 -10.77
C ILE A 23 6.37 -23.60 -9.44
N THR A 24 5.57 -24.13 -8.52
CA THR A 24 6.02 -24.58 -7.20
C THR A 24 7.04 -25.72 -7.30
N VAL A 25 6.77 -26.73 -8.12
CA VAL A 25 7.65 -27.89 -8.32
C VAL A 25 8.93 -27.49 -9.05
N SER A 26 8.83 -26.70 -10.13
CA SER A 26 10.00 -26.18 -10.84
C SER A 26 10.88 -25.32 -9.93
N PHE A 27 10.26 -24.54 -9.04
CA PHE A 27 11.00 -23.75 -8.06
C PHE A 27 11.75 -24.64 -7.06
N LEU A 28 11.12 -25.69 -6.53
CA LEU A 28 11.79 -26.66 -5.65
C LEU A 28 13.02 -27.30 -6.31
N GLU A 29 12.87 -27.68 -7.58
CA GLU A 29 13.93 -28.31 -8.37
C GLU A 29 15.10 -27.36 -8.66
N ILE A 30 14.82 -26.13 -9.13
CA ILE A 30 15.85 -25.15 -9.48
C ILE A 30 16.73 -24.78 -8.28
N TYR A 31 16.13 -24.66 -7.10
CA TYR A 31 16.85 -24.26 -5.89
C TYR A 31 17.33 -25.44 -5.04
N ASN A 32 17.14 -26.68 -5.51
CA ASN A 32 17.45 -27.91 -4.80
C ASN A 32 16.97 -27.88 -3.34
N LEU A 33 15.77 -27.34 -3.14
CA LEU A 33 15.19 -27.13 -1.81
C LEU A 33 14.87 -28.49 -1.21
N ALA A 34 15.52 -28.82 -0.10
CA ALA A 34 15.09 -29.93 0.73
C ALA A 34 13.62 -29.71 1.10
N ILE A 35 12.82 -30.78 1.05
CA ILE A 35 11.41 -30.73 1.40
C ILE A 35 11.29 -30.62 2.93
N THR A 36 11.60 -29.44 3.46
CA THR A 36 11.42 -29.08 4.86
C THR A 36 9.97 -28.66 5.11
N THR A 37 9.52 -28.73 6.35
CA THR A 37 8.18 -28.26 6.73
C THR A 37 8.01 -26.76 6.43
N VAL A 38 9.06 -25.95 6.63
CA VAL A 38 9.09 -24.51 6.28
C VAL A 38 8.85 -24.35 4.78
N GLY A 39 9.62 -25.06 3.96
CA GLY A 39 9.49 -25.06 2.51
C GLY A 39 8.08 -25.41 2.06
N MET A 40 7.48 -26.49 2.57
CA MET A 40 6.10 -26.88 2.23
C MET A 40 5.08 -25.77 2.55
N VAL A 41 5.20 -25.10 3.70
CA VAL A 41 4.28 -24.02 4.11
C VAL A 41 4.47 -22.77 3.24
N ILE A 42 5.71 -22.44 2.85
CA ILE A 42 6.00 -21.36 1.90
C ILE A 42 5.34 -21.64 0.55
N LEU A 43 5.48 -22.86 0.04
CA LEU A 43 4.87 -23.27 -1.23
C LEU A 43 3.34 -23.19 -1.19
N PHE A 44 2.73 -23.65 -0.09
CA PHE A 44 1.30 -23.53 0.12
C PHE A 44 0.85 -22.06 0.18
N SER A 45 1.64 -21.20 0.84
CA SER A 45 1.42 -19.75 0.88
C SER A 45 1.45 -19.14 -0.53
N LEU A 46 2.46 -19.49 -1.34
CA LEU A 46 2.59 -19.03 -2.73
C LEU A 46 1.39 -19.44 -3.56
N LEU A 47 0.93 -20.69 -3.47
CA LEU A 47 -0.23 -21.17 -4.20
C LEU A 47 -1.47 -20.33 -3.89
N ILE A 48 -1.74 -20.09 -2.59
CA ILE A 48 -2.89 -19.29 -2.15
C ILE A 48 -2.77 -17.83 -2.60
N ILE A 49 -1.59 -17.23 -2.51
CA ILE A 49 -1.35 -15.82 -2.81
C ILE A 49 -1.41 -15.56 -4.32
N VAL A 50 -0.87 -16.44 -5.15
CA VAL A 50 -0.84 -16.26 -6.62
C VAL A 50 -2.21 -16.57 -7.25
N PHE A 51 -3.04 -17.38 -6.59
CA PHE A 51 -4.34 -17.83 -7.09
C PHE A 51 -5.24 -16.76 -7.75
N PRO A 52 -5.40 -15.52 -7.22
CA PRO A 52 -6.23 -14.49 -7.85
C PRO A 52 -5.76 -14.05 -9.23
N LEU A 53 -4.45 -14.13 -9.50
CA LEU A 53 -3.86 -13.70 -10.76
C LEU A 53 -4.41 -14.50 -11.95
N PHE A 54 -4.85 -15.74 -11.71
CA PHE A 54 -5.40 -16.62 -12.73
C PHE A 54 -6.93 -16.56 -12.82
N LEU A 55 -7.61 -16.30 -11.69
CA LEU A 55 -9.07 -16.29 -11.66
C LEU A 55 -9.67 -14.96 -12.11
N VAL A 56 -9.00 -13.86 -11.77
CA VAL A 56 -9.57 -12.52 -11.95
C VAL A 56 -9.10 -11.90 -13.26
N ARG A 57 -10.06 -11.41 -14.05
CA ARG A 57 -9.76 -10.74 -15.33
C ARG A 57 -9.34 -9.29 -15.19
N ASP A 58 -9.77 -8.64 -14.12
CA ASP A 58 -9.43 -7.25 -13.83
C ASP A 58 -8.06 -7.19 -13.17
N ILE A 59 -7.08 -6.61 -13.88
CA ILE A 59 -5.69 -6.53 -13.45
C ILE A 59 -5.48 -5.66 -12.21
N PHE A 60 -6.44 -4.78 -11.90
CA PHE A 60 -6.44 -3.92 -10.70
C PHE A 60 -7.48 -4.35 -9.67
N HIS A 61 -7.93 -5.60 -9.76
CA HIS A 61 -8.77 -6.18 -8.72
C HIS A 61 -8.05 -6.14 -7.37
N PRO A 62 -8.75 -5.85 -6.24
CA PRO A 62 -8.12 -5.75 -4.93
C PRO A 62 -7.22 -6.93 -4.58
N PHE A 63 -7.67 -8.16 -4.88
CA PHE A 63 -6.85 -9.34 -4.63
C PHE A 63 -5.56 -9.40 -5.43
N ILE A 64 -5.51 -8.92 -6.67
CA ILE A 64 -4.25 -8.87 -7.43
C ILE A 64 -3.27 -7.90 -6.75
N ILE A 65 -3.76 -6.74 -6.30
CA ILE A 65 -2.94 -5.76 -5.59
C ILE A 65 -2.41 -6.35 -4.28
N LEU A 66 -3.31 -6.97 -3.49
CA LEU A 66 -2.94 -7.63 -2.24
C LEU A 66 -1.95 -8.78 -2.47
N SER A 67 -2.18 -9.61 -3.50
CA SER A 67 -1.29 -10.72 -3.87
C SER A 67 0.12 -10.25 -4.17
N ILE A 68 0.29 -9.16 -4.92
CA ILE A 68 1.61 -8.61 -5.24
C ILE A 68 2.33 -8.18 -3.95
N SER A 69 1.62 -7.49 -3.04
CA SER A 69 2.22 -7.06 -1.77
C SER A 69 2.61 -8.24 -0.86
N MET A 70 1.81 -9.31 -0.86
CA MET A 70 2.04 -10.51 -0.05
C MET A 70 3.10 -11.42 -0.65
N LEU A 71 3.26 -11.42 -1.97
CA LEU A 71 4.29 -12.18 -2.65
C LEU A 71 5.69 -11.74 -2.20
N LEU A 72 5.91 -10.43 -2.02
CA LEU A 72 7.17 -9.91 -1.47
C LEU A 72 7.42 -10.42 -0.05
N ALA A 73 6.40 -10.51 0.80
CA ALA A 73 6.55 -11.07 2.13
C ALA A 73 6.96 -12.55 2.07
N VAL A 74 6.32 -13.36 1.22
CA VAL A 74 6.67 -14.79 1.10
C VAL A 74 8.06 -15.00 0.49
N ILE A 75 8.46 -14.18 -0.48
CA ILE A 75 9.82 -14.21 -1.04
C ILE A 75 10.86 -13.88 0.05
N ASP A 76 10.55 -12.95 0.96
CA ASP A 76 11.42 -12.62 2.09
C ASP A 76 11.60 -13.83 3.02
N PHE A 77 10.51 -14.52 3.39
CA PHE A 77 10.58 -15.77 4.16
C PHE A 77 11.39 -16.86 3.46
N LEU A 78 11.17 -17.02 2.15
CA LEU A 78 11.87 -18.00 1.33
C LEU A 78 13.36 -17.72 1.21
N ASN A 79 13.74 -16.47 1.00
CA ASN A 79 15.15 -16.11 0.91
C ASN A 79 15.87 -16.32 2.25
N LYS A 80 15.19 -16.04 3.37
CA LYS A 80 15.72 -16.31 4.70
C LYS A 80 15.97 -17.81 4.92
N ASP A 81 15.01 -18.66 4.56
CA ASP A 81 15.13 -20.13 4.64
C ASP A 81 16.29 -20.63 3.75
N LEU A 82 16.34 -20.20 2.49
CA LEU A 82 17.39 -20.55 1.53
C LEU A 82 18.80 -20.15 1.99
N SER A 83 18.93 -18.99 2.64
CA SER A 83 20.22 -18.50 3.12
C SER A 83 20.79 -19.31 4.29
N GLY A 84 19.97 -20.16 4.92
CA GLY A 84 20.33 -20.85 6.16
C GLY A 84 20.61 -19.90 7.33
N ASN A 85 20.36 -18.59 7.16
CA ASN A 85 20.65 -17.59 8.16
C ASN A 85 19.56 -17.60 9.25
N THR A 86 19.76 -18.46 10.24
CA THR A 86 18.92 -18.52 11.43
C THR A 86 19.12 -17.32 12.37
N ASN A 87 20.18 -16.53 12.17
CA ASN A 87 20.46 -15.37 13.02
C ASN A 87 19.50 -14.24 12.65
N SER A 88 18.38 -14.17 13.36
CA SER A 88 17.54 -12.98 13.34
C SER A 88 18.21 -11.89 14.17
N LYS A 89 18.31 -10.68 13.61
CA LYS A 89 18.77 -9.49 14.36
C LYS A 89 17.82 -9.12 15.50
N VAL A 90 16.56 -9.56 15.44
CA VAL A 90 15.50 -9.22 16.39
C VAL A 90 15.25 -10.37 17.39
N LEU A 91 15.37 -11.63 16.95
CA LEU A 91 15.23 -12.81 17.82
C LEU A 91 16.59 -13.29 18.36
N THR A 92 17.33 -12.41 19.03
CA THR A 92 18.64 -12.78 19.61
C THR A 92 18.55 -13.77 20.77
N TRP A 93 17.35 -13.92 21.36
CA TRP A 93 17.06 -14.77 22.52
C TRP A 93 16.53 -16.16 22.15
N VAL A 94 16.36 -16.46 20.86
CA VAL A 94 15.72 -17.70 20.37
C VAL A 94 16.75 -18.65 19.77
N SER A 95 16.68 -19.94 20.09
CA SER A 95 17.54 -20.96 19.48
C SER A 95 17.21 -21.18 17.99
N GLY A 96 18.15 -21.70 17.20
CA GLY A 96 17.95 -21.86 15.74
C GLY A 96 16.73 -22.73 15.37
N SER A 97 16.44 -23.79 16.11
CA SER A 97 15.25 -24.63 15.88
C SER A 97 13.94 -23.90 16.14
N ASP A 98 13.92 -23.02 17.14
CA ASP A 98 12.75 -22.23 17.51
C ASP A 98 12.47 -21.13 16.47
N VAL A 99 13.52 -20.59 15.81
CA VAL A 99 13.35 -19.62 14.70
C VAL A 99 12.57 -20.23 13.54
N ASN A 100 12.85 -21.49 13.19
CA ASN A 100 12.12 -22.20 12.13
C ASN A 100 10.66 -22.44 12.52
N TYR A 101 10.42 -22.85 13.76
CA TYR A 101 9.06 -23.01 14.30
C TYR A 101 8.27 -21.70 14.24
N LEU A 102 8.84 -20.59 14.72
CA LEU A 102 8.19 -19.28 14.69
C LEU A 102 7.96 -18.76 13.26
N SER A 103 8.86 -19.08 12.33
CA SER A 103 8.69 -18.75 10.91
C SER A 103 7.52 -19.51 10.28
N ILE A 104 7.41 -20.82 10.54
CA ILE A 104 6.25 -21.63 10.14
C ILE A 104 4.97 -21.05 10.74
N TYR A 105 4.96 -20.80 12.05
CA TYR A 105 3.79 -20.26 12.74
C TYR A 105 3.33 -18.93 12.13
N SER A 106 4.29 -18.05 11.82
CA SER A 106 4.03 -16.76 11.18
C SER A 106 3.41 -16.90 9.79
N LEU A 107 3.92 -17.84 8.98
CA LEU A 107 3.34 -18.14 7.67
C LEU A 107 1.92 -18.69 7.80
N VAL A 108 1.65 -19.56 8.78
CA VAL A 108 0.29 -20.05 9.05
C VAL A 108 -0.63 -18.89 9.44
N VAL A 109 -0.19 -17.94 10.27
CA VAL A 109 -0.94 -16.72 10.59
C VAL A 109 -1.26 -15.90 9.33
N ILE A 110 -0.27 -15.71 8.43
CA ILE A 110 -0.46 -15.01 7.14
C ILE A 110 -1.50 -15.72 6.27
N ILE A 111 -1.34 -17.04 6.10
CA ILE A 111 -2.24 -17.87 5.29
C ILE A 111 -3.67 -17.79 5.84
N CYS A 112 -3.84 -18.00 7.14
CA CYS A 112 -5.15 -17.96 7.79
C CYS A 112 -5.80 -16.59 7.60
N TRP A 113 -5.08 -15.50 7.88
CA TRP A 113 -5.59 -14.14 7.67
C TRP A 113 -6.12 -13.97 6.24
N TYR A 114 -5.32 -14.37 5.26
CA TYR A 114 -5.63 -14.19 3.85
C TYR A 114 -6.81 -15.07 3.38
N ILE A 115 -6.93 -16.31 3.86
CA ILE A 115 -8.12 -17.16 3.67
C ILE A 115 -9.38 -16.46 4.19
N PHE A 116 -9.31 -15.86 5.37
CA PHE A 116 -10.45 -15.14 5.94
C PHE A 116 -10.76 -13.83 5.20
N VAL A 117 -9.76 -13.13 4.65
CA VAL A 117 -10.01 -12.02 3.71
C VAL A 117 -10.79 -12.49 2.48
N TYR A 118 -10.42 -13.63 1.88
CA TYR A 118 -11.21 -14.19 0.77
C TYR A 118 -12.64 -14.50 1.18
N TYR A 119 -12.81 -15.16 2.33
CA TYR A 119 -14.14 -15.55 2.78
C TYR A 119 -15.01 -14.33 3.05
N GLY A 120 -14.49 -13.30 3.73
CA GLY A 120 -15.19 -12.04 3.98
C GLY A 120 -15.60 -11.32 2.69
N PHE A 121 -14.70 -11.31 1.70
CA PHE A 121 -14.99 -10.76 0.37
C PHE A 121 -16.12 -11.52 -0.34
N LEU A 122 -16.10 -12.86 -0.30
CA LEU A 122 -17.17 -13.69 -0.89
C LEU A 122 -18.50 -13.48 -0.17
N MET A 123 -18.51 -13.36 1.16
CA MET A 123 -19.72 -13.06 1.93
C MET A 123 -20.36 -11.74 1.50
N ALA A 124 -19.57 -10.68 1.37
CA ALA A 124 -20.05 -9.36 0.95
C ALA A 124 -20.70 -9.36 -0.44
N SER A 125 -20.29 -10.27 -1.33
CA SER A 125 -20.84 -10.42 -2.68
C SER A 125 -22.25 -11.05 -2.73
N LYS A 126 -22.62 -11.86 -1.72
CA LYS A 126 -23.89 -12.60 -1.69
C LYS A 126 -25.05 -11.79 -1.11
N ILE A 127 -24.77 -10.75 -0.34
CA ILE A 127 -25.79 -9.93 0.31
C ILE A 127 -26.57 -9.18 -0.77
N LYS A 128 -27.82 -9.61 -1.01
CA LYS A 128 -28.74 -9.00 -1.98
C LYS A 128 -28.81 -7.49 -1.71
N LYS A 129 -28.64 -6.70 -2.78
CA LYS A 129 -28.81 -5.24 -2.73
C LYS A 129 -30.21 -4.90 -2.24
N LYS A 130 -30.31 -4.42 -1.00
CA LYS A 130 -31.46 -3.64 -0.58
C LYS A 130 -31.32 -2.28 -1.27
N GLN A 131 -32.41 -1.77 -1.87
CA GLN A 131 -32.46 -0.58 -2.74
C GLN A 131 -31.33 0.42 -2.47
N ASP A 132 -30.45 0.56 -3.46
CA ASP A 132 -29.23 1.33 -3.40
C ASP A 132 -29.52 2.80 -3.05
N THR A 133 -29.04 3.26 -1.89
CA THR A 133 -28.78 4.69 -1.72
C THR A 133 -27.75 5.07 -2.77
N ASN A 134 -28.13 5.90 -3.76
CA ASN A 134 -27.22 6.40 -4.79
C ASN A 134 -26.15 7.28 -4.12
N PHE A 135 -25.06 6.66 -3.68
CA PHE A 135 -23.89 7.37 -3.23
C PHE A 135 -23.10 7.80 -4.46
N SER A 136 -23.23 9.07 -4.82
CA SER A 136 -22.41 9.69 -5.85
C SER A 136 -21.54 10.77 -5.21
N PHE A 137 -20.25 10.77 -5.53
CA PHE A 137 -19.41 11.90 -5.18
C PHE A 137 -19.84 13.16 -5.96
N PRO A 138 -19.73 14.36 -5.36
CA PRO A 138 -19.91 15.61 -6.09
C PRO A 138 -18.96 15.71 -7.28
N LYS A 139 -19.42 16.33 -8.37
CA LYS A 139 -18.58 16.65 -9.52
C LYS A 139 -17.70 17.85 -9.21
N VAL A 140 -16.48 17.84 -9.74
CA VAL A 140 -15.58 19.00 -9.75
C VAL A 140 -15.78 19.73 -11.07
N ASN A 141 -16.29 20.96 -11.04
CA ASN A 141 -16.66 21.71 -12.25
C ASN A 141 -15.46 22.41 -12.89
N SER A 142 -14.47 22.82 -12.09
CA SER A 142 -13.29 23.58 -12.48
C SER A 142 -11.99 22.82 -12.17
N PRO A 143 -11.82 21.56 -12.63
CA PRO A 143 -10.72 20.71 -12.19
C PRO A 143 -9.34 21.28 -12.51
N ILE A 144 -9.20 22.00 -13.62
CA ILE A 144 -7.94 22.64 -14.02
C ILE A 144 -7.55 23.75 -13.04
N ARG A 145 -8.49 24.62 -12.66
CA ARG A 145 -8.21 25.73 -11.75
C ARG A 145 -7.84 25.22 -10.36
N VAL A 146 -8.56 24.20 -9.88
CA VAL A 146 -8.21 23.52 -8.63
C VAL A 146 -6.83 22.86 -8.74
N SER A 147 -6.51 22.21 -9.86
CA SER A 147 -5.19 21.58 -10.06
C SER A 147 -4.04 22.59 -10.07
N ILE A 148 -4.25 23.81 -10.57
CA ILE A 148 -3.23 24.87 -10.57
C ILE A 148 -2.92 25.31 -9.14
N ILE A 149 -3.95 25.58 -8.31
CA ILE A 149 -3.76 25.96 -6.90
C ILE A 149 -3.00 24.86 -6.15
N LEU A 150 -3.46 23.61 -6.28
CA LEU A 150 -2.80 22.47 -5.63
C LEU A 150 -1.39 22.25 -6.16
N GLY A 151 -1.16 22.44 -7.45
CA GLY A 151 0.16 22.34 -8.08
C GLY A 151 1.14 23.38 -7.54
N ILE A 152 0.69 24.62 -7.34
CA ILE A 152 1.50 25.67 -6.70
C ILE A 152 1.85 25.26 -5.27
N ALA A 153 0.89 24.75 -4.49
CA ALA A 153 1.14 24.29 -3.13
C ALA A 153 2.17 23.14 -3.07
N VAL A 154 2.09 22.19 -4.01
CA VAL A 154 3.05 21.08 -4.14
C VAL A 154 4.46 21.59 -4.43
N VAL A 155 4.62 22.48 -5.42
CA VAL A 155 5.92 23.04 -5.79
C VAL A 155 6.50 23.88 -4.65
N LEU A 156 5.71 24.75 -4.03
CA LEU A 156 6.15 25.55 -2.89
C LEU A 156 6.52 24.67 -1.69
N GLY A 157 5.72 23.63 -1.39
CA GLY A 157 6.02 22.67 -0.32
C GLY A 157 7.32 21.92 -0.56
N PHE A 158 7.61 21.53 -1.81
CA PHE A 158 8.88 20.91 -2.18
C PHE A 158 10.05 21.88 -2.05
N LEU A 159 9.95 23.09 -2.62
CA LEU A 159 11.00 24.11 -2.55
C LEU A 159 11.31 24.52 -1.10
N TYR A 160 10.28 24.63 -0.26
CA TYR A 160 10.45 24.92 1.16
C TYR A 160 11.13 23.77 1.91
N SER A 161 10.77 22.51 1.61
CA SER A 161 11.46 21.34 2.17
C SER A 161 12.93 21.31 1.76
N MET A 162 13.19 21.61 0.49
CA MET A 162 14.53 21.69 -0.06
C MET A 162 15.34 22.81 0.60
N SER A 163 14.76 23.98 0.85
CA SER A 163 15.47 25.07 1.54
C SER A 163 15.77 24.73 3.00
N LEU A 164 14.83 24.10 3.72
CA LEU A 164 15.03 23.67 5.11
C LEU A 164 16.17 22.66 5.27
N LEU A 165 16.34 21.77 4.30
CA LEU A 165 17.37 20.72 4.35
C LEU A 165 18.72 21.16 3.78
N GLY A 166 18.86 22.40 3.28
CA GLY A 166 20.11 22.87 2.69
C GLY A 166 20.30 22.51 1.22
N GLY A 167 19.21 22.42 0.45
CA GLY A 167 19.20 22.16 -0.98
C GLY A 167 19.04 20.67 -1.35
N ILE A 168 19.28 20.36 -2.63
CA ILE A 168 19.21 18.98 -3.15
C ILE A 168 20.22 18.07 -2.45
N SER A 169 21.44 18.56 -2.20
CA SER A 169 22.48 17.80 -1.49
C SER A 169 22.02 17.38 -0.09
N GLY A 170 21.39 18.31 0.64
CA GLY A 170 20.80 18.05 1.94
C GLY A 170 19.66 17.04 1.92
N MET A 171 18.78 17.08 0.90
CA MET A 171 17.75 16.06 0.72
C MET A 171 18.35 14.67 0.43
N ILE A 172 19.39 14.59 -0.41
CA ILE A 172 20.08 13.32 -0.69
C ILE A 172 20.73 12.77 0.59
N ASN A 173 21.37 13.62 1.39
CA ASN A 173 21.93 13.20 2.68
C ASN A 173 20.84 12.77 3.68
N ALA A 174 19.73 13.50 3.73
CA ALA A 174 18.57 13.17 4.54
C ALA A 174 17.93 11.83 4.15
N MET A 175 17.97 11.45 2.86
CA MET A 175 17.53 10.13 2.39
C MET A 175 18.38 8.98 2.97
N THR A 176 19.64 9.22 3.33
CA THR A 176 20.47 8.21 4.01
C THR A 176 20.02 8.05 5.46
N HIS A 177 19.75 9.15 6.17
CA HIS A 177 19.41 9.20 7.59
C HIS A 177 17.89 9.37 7.88
N THR A 178 17.04 8.77 7.04
CA THR A 178 15.59 9.07 6.88
C THR A 178 14.77 9.38 8.14
N THR A 179 15.01 8.72 9.28
CA THR A 179 14.19 8.87 10.48
C THR A 179 14.47 10.16 11.24
N VAL A 180 15.74 10.58 11.32
CA VAL A 180 16.13 11.78 12.06
C VAL A 180 15.96 13.02 11.20
N ALA A 181 16.41 12.96 9.95
CA ALA A 181 16.47 14.14 9.08
C ALA A 181 15.09 14.69 8.67
N TYR A 182 14.06 13.84 8.65
CA TYR A 182 12.68 14.25 8.35
C TYR A 182 11.77 14.29 9.58
N SER A 183 12.33 14.19 10.79
CA SER A 183 11.53 14.31 12.01
C SER A 183 10.80 15.66 12.02
N GLY A 184 9.48 15.62 12.20
CA GLY A 184 8.63 16.80 12.11
C GLY A 184 8.24 17.25 10.70
N LEU A 185 8.95 16.87 9.63
CA LEU A 185 8.69 17.30 8.25
C LEU A 185 7.67 16.43 7.49
N GLY A 186 7.03 15.47 8.16
CA GLY A 186 6.09 14.54 7.53
C GLY A 186 4.92 15.22 6.81
N TYR A 187 4.46 16.37 7.31
CA TYR A 187 3.39 17.14 6.66
C TYR A 187 3.81 17.74 5.32
N LEU A 188 5.07 18.15 5.17
CA LEU A 188 5.60 18.66 3.89
C LEU A 188 5.65 17.55 2.84
N ARG A 189 6.07 16.34 3.23
CA ARG A 189 6.00 15.16 2.36
C ARG A 189 4.56 14.90 1.91
N ASN A 190 3.59 15.02 2.81
CA ASN A 190 2.17 14.84 2.48
C ASN A 190 1.66 15.95 1.54
N ILE A 191 2.10 17.21 1.70
CA ILE A 191 1.81 18.31 0.78
C ILE A 191 2.35 18.01 -0.62
N VAL A 192 3.60 17.54 -0.74
CA VAL A 192 4.15 17.12 -2.03
C VAL A 192 3.36 15.94 -2.60
N GLY A 193 2.91 15.02 -1.73
CA GLY A 193 2.02 13.92 -2.07
C GLY A 193 0.69 14.36 -2.68
N ILE A 194 0.21 15.58 -2.43
CA ILE A 194 -0.99 16.15 -3.09
C ILE A 194 -0.80 16.21 -4.61
N GLY A 195 0.43 16.17 -5.11
CA GLY A 195 0.72 16.20 -6.54
C GLY A 195 0.05 15.09 -7.35
N ILE A 196 -0.27 13.95 -6.74
CA ILE A 196 -1.09 12.94 -7.41
C ILE A 196 -2.50 13.43 -7.74
N PHE A 197 -3.13 14.21 -6.84
CA PHE A 197 -4.44 14.78 -7.07
C PHE A 197 -4.42 15.82 -8.19
N VAL A 198 -3.33 16.57 -8.32
CA VAL A 198 -3.09 17.47 -9.46
C VAL A 198 -3.07 16.67 -10.76
N ALA A 199 -2.29 15.59 -10.81
CA ALA A 199 -2.23 14.70 -11.97
C ALA A 199 -3.61 14.11 -12.31
N PHE A 200 -4.39 13.71 -11.31
CA PHE A 200 -5.75 13.21 -11.53
C PHE A 200 -6.72 14.27 -12.03
N LEU A 201 -6.70 15.48 -11.48
CA LEU A 201 -7.58 16.56 -11.90
C LEU A 201 -7.25 17.03 -13.32
N LEU A 202 -5.96 17.08 -13.70
CA LEU A 202 -5.53 17.31 -15.08
C LEU A 202 -6.01 16.19 -16.01
N LEU A 203 -5.92 14.94 -15.57
CA LEU A 203 -6.41 13.79 -16.35
C LEU A 203 -7.94 13.86 -16.53
N TYR A 204 -8.67 14.21 -15.48
CA TYR A 204 -10.11 14.40 -15.49
C TYR A 204 -10.53 15.55 -16.42
N GLY A 205 -9.75 16.64 -16.44
CA GLY A 205 -9.93 17.75 -17.38
C GLY A 205 -9.53 17.45 -18.83
N GLY A 206 -9.03 16.25 -19.14
CA GLY A 206 -8.64 15.83 -20.49
C GLY A 206 -7.17 16.09 -20.87
N TYR A 207 -6.36 16.64 -19.97
CA TYR A 207 -4.95 17.00 -20.23
C TYR A 207 -3.99 15.84 -19.95
N LYS A 208 -4.11 14.76 -20.73
CA LYS A 208 -3.37 13.50 -20.51
C LYS A 208 -1.85 13.70 -20.41
N LYS A 209 -1.24 14.47 -21.32
CA LYS A 209 0.21 14.70 -21.34
C LYS A 209 0.69 15.46 -20.09
N CYS A 210 -0.02 16.54 -19.73
CA CYS A 210 0.28 17.33 -18.53
C CYS A 210 0.12 16.49 -17.26
N ALA A 211 -0.91 15.65 -17.18
CA ALA A 211 -1.12 14.73 -16.05
C ALA A 211 0.07 13.78 -15.86
N ILE A 212 0.56 13.17 -16.95
CA ILE A 212 1.72 12.27 -16.90
C ILE A 212 3.00 13.02 -16.51
N LEU A 213 3.24 14.21 -17.09
CA LEU A 213 4.41 15.03 -16.72
C LEU A 213 4.38 15.41 -15.23
N PHE A 214 3.21 15.81 -14.72
CA PHE A 214 3.05 16.17 -13.32
C PHE A 214 3.20 14.96 -12.39
N LEU A 215 2.72 13.77 -12.81
CA LEU A 215 2.95 12.52 -12.10
C LEU A 215 4.44 12.20 -11.97
N ILE A 216 5.20 12.32 -13.07
CA ILE A 216 6.65 12.09 -13.09
C ILE A 216 7.35 13.10 -12.17
N ALA A 217 7.02 14.39 -12.28
CA ALA A 217 7.59 15.42 -11.42
C ALA A 217 7.30 15.16 -9.94
N THR A 218 6.06 14.82 -9.59
CA THR A 218 5.66 14.48 -8.21
C THR A 218 6.41 13.24 -7.71
N SER A 219 6.56 12.21 -8.56
CA SER A 219 7.29 10.99 -8.22
C SER A 219 8.76 11.30 -7.92
N ILE A 220 9.42 12.13 -8.74
CA ILE A 220 10.80 12.60 -8.50
C ILE A 220 10.88 13.37 -7.19
N MET A 221 9.97 14.33 -6.95
CA MET A 221 9.94 15.10 -5.71
C MET A 221 9.78 14.20 -4.47
N LEU A 222 8.86 13.24 -4.51
CA LEU A 222 8.65 12.27 -3.41
C LEU A 222 9.84 11.33 -3.21
N THR A 223 10.59 11.03 -4.27
CA THR A 223 11.82 10.23 -4.20
C THR A 223 12.86 10.91 -3.32
N PHE A 224 12.99 12.24 -3.41
CA PHE A 224 13.88 13.02 -2.55
C PHE A 224 13.51 12.98 -1.07
N PHE A 225 12.31 12.52 -0.69
CA PHE A 225 11.95 12.26 0.72
C PHE A 225 12.27 10.81 1.15
N GLY A 226 12.93 10.02 0.31
CA GLY A 226 13.31 8.62 0.60
C GLY A 226 12.16 7.61 0.50
N GLY A 227 10.96 8.04 0.10
CA GLY A 227 9.74 7.23 0.09
C GLY A 227 9.54 6.37 -1.15
N ARG A 228 10.39 5.36 -1.41
CA ARG A 228 10.29 4.50 -2.61
C ARG A 228 8.95 3.77 -2.77
N ALA A 229 8.45 3.19 -1.66
CA ALA A 229 7.17 2.51 -1.66
C ALA A 229 6.03 3.49 -1.91
N ASN A 230 6.08 4.69 -1.33
CA ASN A 230 5.07 5.73 -1.53
C ASN A 230 5.03 6.24 -2.98
N VAL A 231 6.18 6.28 -3.68
CA VAL A 231 6.21 6.62 -5.11
C VAL A 231 5.51 5.54 -5.93
N ILE A 232 5.88 4.28 -5.80
CA ILE A 232 5.31 3.21 -6.64
C ILE A 232 3.87 2.90 -6.23
N LEU A 233 3.67 2.58 -4.96
CA LEU A 233 2.41 2.10 -4.44
C LEU A 233 1.45 3.25 -4.11
N GLY A 234 1.94 4.39 -3.62
CA GLY A 234 1.10 5.55 -3.28
C GLY A 234 0.88 6.53 -4.44
N THR A 235 1.71 6.51 -5.49
CA THR A 235 1.64 7.49 -6.59
C THR A 235 1.37 6.85 -7.95
N ILE A 236 2.29 6.01 -8.42
CA ILE A 236 2.22 5.43 -9.77
C ILE A 236 1.05 4.45 -9.89
N LEU A 237 0.90 3.51 -8.95
CA LEU A 237 -0.13 2.48 -9.02
C LEU A 237 -1.56 3.08 -9.00
N PRO A 238 -1.92 4.01 -8.09
CA PRO A 238 -3.24 4.63 -8.12
C PRO A 238 -3.49 5.40 -9.43
N PHE A 239 -2.46 6.07 -9.97
CA PHE A 239 -2.56 6.73 -11.27
C PHE A 239 -2.91 5.75 -12.39
N LEU A 240 -2.19 4.62 -12.48
CA LEU A 240 -2.45 3.58 -13.47
C LEU A 240 -3.84 2.96 -13.32
N MET A 241 -4.31 2.78 -12.08
CA MET A 241 -5.67 2.26 -11.82
C MET A 241 -6.73 3.19 -12.38
N VAL A 242 -6.67 4.49 -12.07
CA VAL A 242 -7.62 5.47 -12.61
C VAL A 242 -7.51 5.51 -14.12
N TYR A 243 -6.29 5.56 -14.66
CA TYR A 243 -6.07 5.55 -16.11
C TYR A 243 -6.68 4.32 -16.78
N HIS A 244 -6.51 3.13 -16.20
CA HIS A 244 -7.09 1.87 -16.68
C HIS A 244 -8.61 1.88 -16.72
N TYR A 245 -9.24 2.33 -15.63
CA TYR A 245 -10.69 2.33 -15.53
C TYR A 245 -11.37 3.50 -16.25
N ARG A 246 -10.66 4.62 -16.45
CA ARG A 246 -11.27 5.88 -16.91
C ARG A 246 -10.84 6.33 -18.29
N VAL A 247 -9.65 5.95 -18.74
CA VAL A 247 -9.06 6.43 -20.00
C VAL A 247 -8.94 5.31 -21.01
N GLU A 248 -8.10 4.32 -20.73
CA GLU A 248 -7.88 3.19 -21.63
C GLU A 248 -7.45 1.95 -20.86
N LYS A 249 -7.87 0.77 -21.32
CA LYS A 249 -7.47 -0.50 -20.69
C LYS A 249 -5.99 -0.75 -20.92
N ILE A 250 -5.22 -0.67 -19.84
CA ILE A 250 -3.81 -1.07 -19.83
C ILE A 250 -3.72 -2.60 -20.02
N ARG A 251 -2.86 -3.04 -20.95
CA ARG A 251 -2.56 -4.47 -21.16
C ARG A 251 -1.51 -4.94 -20.14
N ILE A 252 -1.59 -6.21 -19.73
CA ILE A 252 -0.71 -6.77 -18.68
C ILE A 252 0.78 -6.60 -18.98
N TRP A 253 1.22 -6.79 -20.23
CA TRP A 253 2.64 -6.65 -20.60
C TRP A 253 3.17 -5.22 -20.41
N LYS A 254 2.33 -4.19 -20.57
CA LYS A 254 2.72 -2.80 -20.28
C LYS A 254 2.94 -2.59 -18.79
N LEU A 255 2.13 -3.24 -17.96
CA LEU A 255 2.33 -3.24 -16.50
C LEU A 255 3.59 -3.99 -16.12
N SER A 256 3.87 -5.13 -16.74
CA SER A 256 5.12 -5.88 -16.50
C SER A 256 6.36 -5.05 -16.82
N LEU A 257 6.35 -4.33 -17.95
CA LEU A 257 7.44 -3.41 -18.30
C LEU A 257 7.58 -2.28 -17.27
N LEU A 258 6.47 -1.68 -16.84
CA LEU A 258 6.50 -0.62 -15.85
C LEU A 258 6.92 -1.11 -14.46
N ALA A 259 6.54 -2.34 -14.09
CA ALA A 259 7.00 -3.00 -12.87
C ALA A 259 8.50 -3.25 -12.91
N ALA A 260 9.05 -3.70 -14.04
CA ALA A 260 10.50 -3.86 -14.21
C ALA A 260 11.24 -2.53 -14.04
N ILE A 261 10.74 -1.45 -14.66
CA ILE A 261 11.29 -0.09 -14.48
C ILE A 261 11.19 0.34 -13.00
N GLY A 262 10.06 0.08 -12.35
CA GLY A 262 9.84 0.37 -10.93
C GLY A 262 10.81 -0.37 -10.01
N LEU A 263 11.13 -1.64 -10.30
CA LEU A 263 12.11 -2.43 -9.55
C LEU A 263 13.52 -1.87 -9.71
N ILE A 264 13.93 -1.53 -10.93
CA ILE A 264 15.22 -0.88 -11.18
C ILE A 264 15.29 0.45 -10.41
N PHE A 265 14.21 1.23 -10.44
CA PHE A 265 14.13 2.48 -9.69
C PHE A 265 14.27 2.26 -8.17
N VAL A 266 13.58 1.26 -7.59
CA VAL A 266 13.70 0.90 -6.17
C VAL A 266 15.13 0.55 -5.80
N GLU A 267 15.83 -0.18 -6.66
CA GLU A 267 17.21 -0.58 -6.44
C GLU A 267 18.15 0.61 -6.52
N VAL A 268 18.06 1.43 -7.57
CA VAL A 268 18.90 2.63 -7.71
C VAL A 268 18.77 3.52 -6.48
N ILE A 269 17.55 3.77 -6.01
CA ILE A 269 17.33 4.54 -4.78
C ILE A 269 17.83 3.80 -3.54
N GLY A 270 17.71 2.47 -3.48
CA GLY A 270 18.26 1.65 -2.40
C GLY A 270 19.77 1.73 -2.31
N VAL A 271 20.46 1.65 -3.45
CA VAL A 271 21.91 1.81 -3.58
C VAL A 271 22.33 3.22 -3.22
N MET A 272 21.60 4.25 -3.67
CA MET A 272 21.89 5.64 -3.29
C MET A 272 21.91 5.85 -1.78
N ARG A 273 21.08 5.11 -1.03
CA ARG A 273 21.08 5.16 0.44
C ARG A 273 22.25 4.42 1.08
N LYS A 274 22.87 3.47 0.37
CA LYS A 274 24.03 2.69 0.84
C LYS A 274 25.37 3.25 0.34
N MET A 275 25.37 4.31 -0.48
CA MET A 275 26.57 4.84 -1.15
C MET A 275 27.67 5.35 -0.20
N SER A 276 27.44 5.39 1.12
CA SER A 276 28.53 5.60 2.09
C SER A 276 29.43 4.38 2.27
N GLU A 277 29.02 3.16 1.89
CA GLU A 277 29.66 1.92 2.35
C GLU A 277 29.91 0.82 1.30
N SER A 278 29.42 0.91 0.05
CA SER A 278 29.52 -0.25 -0.87
C SER A 278 29.69 0.08 -2.35
N THR A 279 30.48 -0.76 -3.04
CA THR A 279 30.56 -0.84 -4.50
C THR A 279 29.22 -1.31 -5.10
N ILE A 280 28.81 -0.69 -6.20
CA ILE A 280 27.54 -1.00 -6.87
C ILE A 280 27.74 -2.24 -7.75
N SER A 281 27.28 -3.41 -7.30
CA SER A 281 27.11 -4.58 -8.18
C SER A 281 25.64 -4.71 -8.55
N PHE A 282 25.31 -4.53 -9.83
CA PHE A 282 23.97 -4.83 -10.32
C PHE A 282 23.82 -6.35 -10.44
N GLY A 283 23.07 -6.92 -9.50
CA GLY A 283 22.59 -8.28 -9.55
C GLY A 283 21.64 -8.57 -10.69
N GLY A 284 21.35 -9.86 -10.92
CA GLY A 284 20.28 -10.28 -11.82
C GLY A 284 18.89 -9.87 -11.29
N ILE A 285 17.84 -10.03 -12.12
CA ILE A 285 16.45 -9.67 -11.76
C ILE A 285 15.99 -10.33 -10.46
N TRP A 286 16.42 -11.57 -10.20
CA TRP A 286 16.11 -12.28 -8.97
C TRP A 286 16.63 -11.56 -7.72
N GLU A 287 17.87 -11.07 -7.77
CA GLU A 287 18.48 -10.34 -6.65
C GLU A 287 17.74 -9.03 -6.36
N LEU A 288 17.27 -8.32 -7.40
CA LEU A 288 16.43 -7.13 -7.24
C LEU A 288 15.12 -7.45 -6.51
N ILE A 289 14.47 -8.56 -6.87
CA ILE A 289 13.23 -9.00 -6.25
C ILE A 289 13.47 -9.40 -4.79
N VAL A 290 14.55 -10.15 -4.52
CA VAL A 290 14.95 -10.54 -3.16
C VAL A 290 15.28 -9.31 -2.30
N ASN A 291 16.04 -8.35 -2.82
CA ASN A 291 16.36 -7.10 -2.12
C ASN A 291 15.10 -6.29 -1.81
N ALA A 292 14.16 -6.21 -2.75
CA ALA A 292 12.87 -5.56 -2.54
C ALA A 292 12.00 -6.31 -1.52
N ALA A 293 12.07 -7.64 -1.47
CA ALA A 293 11.39 -8.47 -0.49
C ALA A 293 11.98 -8.31 0.91
N GLN A 294 13.30 -8.45 1.08
CA GLN A 294 14.00 -8.26 2.36
C GLN A 294 13.83 -6.85 2.93
N ALA A 295 13.73 -5.85 2.05
CA ALA A 295 13.41 -4.48 2.41
C ALA A 295 12.06 -4.34 3.15
N THR A 296 11.17 -5.32 3.07
CA THR A 296 9.92 -5.35 3.82
C THR A 296 10.08 -5.86 5.26
N GLY A 297 11.17 -6.61 5.55
CA GLY A 297 11.53 -7.11 6.89
C GLY A 297 10.53 -8.10 7.50
N ARG A 298 9.61 -8.67 6.71
CA ARG A 298 8.48 -9.47 7.22
C ARG A 298 8.94 -10.78 7.82
N SER A 299 9.97 -11.38 7.23
CA SER A 299 10.57 -12.66 7.66
C SER A 299 11.29 -12.56 9.01
N GLU A 300 11.57 -11.33 9.49
CA GLU A 300 12.15 -11.08 10.79
C GLU A 300 11.11 -10.55 11.78
N ILE A 301 10.37 -9.52 11.40
CA ILE A 301 9.47 -8.79 12.30
C ILE A 301 8.30 -9.66 12.77
N VAL A 302 7.68 -10.41 11.86
CA VAL A 302 6.45 -11.15 12.20
C VAL A 302 6.75 -12.36 13.10
N PRO A 303 7.78 -13.19 12.81
CA PRO A 303 8.20 -14.23 13.75
C PRO A 303 8.66 -13.66 15.09
N ALA A 304 9.36 -12.52 15.09
CA ALA A 304 9.81 -11.89 16.32
C ALA A 304 8.65 -11.44 17.21
N LEU A 305 7.65 -10.79 16.61
CA LEU A 305 6.45 -10.34 17.29
C LEU A 305 5.65 -11.51 17.86
N ILE A 306 5.38 -12.52 17.03
CA ILE A 306 4.63 -13.71 17.46
C ILE A 306 5.38 -14.46 18.56
N GLY A 307 6.69 -14.69 18.39
CA GLY A 307 7.50 -15.37 19.38
C GLY A 307 7.53 -14.63 20.72
N SER A 308 7.67 -13.31 20.69
CA SER A 308 7.68 -12.50 21.92
C SER A 308 6.33 -12.56 22.64
N ILE A 309 5.22 -12.58 21.92
CA ILE A 309 3.88 -12.74 22.52
C ILE A 309 3.70 -14.15 23.11
N LEU A 310 4.07 -15.20 22.36
CA LEU A 310 3.88 -16.59 22.79
C LEU A 310 4.73 -16.94 24.02
N ASN A 311 5.90 -16.30 24.18
CA ASN A 311 6.77 -16.49 25.34
C ASN A 311 6.42 -15.56 26.51
N GLY A 312 5.41 -14.70 26.38
CA GLY A 312 4.99 -13.77 27.43
C GLY A 312 5.90 -12.55 27.61
N ASN A 313 6.80 -12.28 26.67
CA ASN A 313 7.65 -11.08 26.69
C ASN A 313 6.86 -9.81 26.31
N ILE A 314 5.83 -9.97 25.48
CA ILE A 314 4.93 -8.88 25.04
C ILE A 314 3.49 -9.33 25.27
N GLU A 315 2.68 -8.48 25.90
CA GLU A 315 1.25 -8.75 26.06
C GLU A 315 0.45 -8.43 24.78
N TYR A 316 -0.67 -9.12 24.60
CA TYR A 316 -1.65 -8.73 23.58
C TYR A 316 -2.16 -7.30 23.86
N GLN A 317 -2.25 -6.48 22.82
CA GLN A 317 -2.65 -5.09 22.97
C GLN A 317 -4.16 -4.89 23.13
N LEU A 318 -4.97 -5.90 22.79
CA LEU A 318 -6.41 -5.93 22.96
C LEU A 318 -7.14 -4.70 22.38
N GLY A 319 -6.63 -4.15 21.29
CA GLY A 319 -7.22 -3.00 20.60
C GLY A 319 -6.92 -1.64 21.25
N LYS A 320 -6.12 -1.57 22.32
CA LYS A 320 -5.65 -0.29 22.90
C LYS A 320 -5.15 0.70 21.83
N PRO A 321 -4.35 0.28 20.81
CA PRO A 321 -3.84 1.21 19.82
C PRO A 321 -4.90 1.79 18.88
N PHE A 322 -6.11 1.22 18.80
CA PHE A 322 -7.14 1.73 17.89
C PHE A 322 -7.64 3.12 18.25
N ILE A 323 -7.49 3.54 19.51
CA ILE A 323 -7.83 4.90 19.91
C ILE A 323 -6.82 5.94 19.37
N ASN A 324 -5.63 5.51 18.97
CA ASN A 324 -4.56 6.40 18.50
C ASN A 324 -4.94 7.22 17.26
N ILE A 325 -5.95 6.77 16.50
CA ILE A 325 -6.47 7.51 15.36
C ILE A 325 -7.04 8.88 15.73
N ILE A 326 -7.55 9.03 16.95
CA ILE A 326 -8.06 10.32 17.44
C ILE A 326 -6.91 11.31 17.62
N PHE A 327 -5.74 10.82 17.99
CA PHE A 327 -4.55 11.64 18.26
C PHE A 327 -3.70 11.87 17.01
N ALA A 328 -3.77 10.97 16.01
CA ALA A 328 -2.93 11.01 14.83
C ALA A 328 -2.97 12.37 14.08
N PRO A 329 -4.14 13.00 13.84
CA PRO A 329 -4.23 14.24 13.07
C PRO A 329 -3.62 15.48 13.75
N ILE A 330 -3.46 15.48 15.08
CA ILE A 330 -3.03 16.67 15.84
C ILE A 330 -1.51 16.81 15.75
N PRO A 331 -0.93 17.86 15.15
CA PRO A 331 0.52 18.06 15.13
C PRO A 331 1.12 18.09 16.54
N ARG A 332 2.31 17.49 16.74
CA ARG A 332 3.00 17.51 18.05
C ARG A 332 3.28 18.93 18.55
N THR A 333 3.52 19.87 17.63
CA THR A 333 3.73 21.29 17.93
C THR A 333 2.50 22.00 18.53
N LEU A 334 1.30 21.41 18.38
CA LEU A 334 0.07 21.95 18.95
C LEU A 334 -0.36 21.19 20.21
N TRP A 335 0.30 20.09 20.55
CA TRP A 335 -0.03 19.27 21.71
C TRP A 335 1.21 18.58 22.29
N ASP A 336 1.83 19.26 23.25
CA ASP A 336 3.06 18.81 23.91
C ASP A 336 2.89 17.46 24.64
N GLY A 337 1.68 17.16 25.13
CA GLY A 337 1.33 15.89 25.79
C GLY A 337 0.83 14.77 24.87
N LYS A 338 1.00 14.90 23.54
CA LYS A 338 0.55 13.88 22.59
C LYS A 338 1.30 12.55 22.81
N PRO A 339 0.61 11.40 22.89
CA PRO A 339 1.27 10.11 23.11
C PRO A 339 2.48 9.89 22.19
N GLU A 340 3.57 9.40 22.76
CA GLU A 340 4.83 9.21 22.02
C GLU A 340 4.68 8.19 20.89
N ILE A 341 3.90 7.14 21.14
CA ILE A 341 3.73 6.02 20.21
C ILE A 341 2.29 5.99 19.69
N ILE A 342 2.11 6.53 18.48
CA ILE A 342 0.82 6.55 17.78
C ILE A 342 0.84 5.67 16.55
N ASP A 343 2.00 5.60 15.88
CA ASP A 343 2.23 4.75 14.72
C ASP A 343 2.40 3.28 15.16
N ASP A 344 1.67 2.40 14.50
CA ASP A 344 1.65 0.96 14.79
C ASP A 344 3.00 0.30 14.54
N THR A 345 3.73 0.75 13.51
CA THR A 345 5.04 0.19 13.20
C THR A 345 6.08 0.60 14.23
N VAL A 346 5.98 1.81 14.78
CA VAL A 346 6.81 2.28 15.90
C VAL A 346 6.45 1.55 17.19
N LEU A 347 5.16 1.29 17.44
CA LEU A 347 4.74 0.49 18.59
C LEU A 347 5.36 -0.90 18.57
N ILE A 348 5.29 -1.59 17.44
CA ILE A 348 5.91 -2.93 17.30
C ILE A 348 7.43 -2.86 17.52
N ALA A 349 8.10 -1.84 16.98
CA ALA A 349 9.55 -1.67 17.18
C ALA A 349 9.91 -1.43 18.64
N TYR A 350 9.10 -0.62 19.34
CA TYR A 350 9.28 -0.34 20.77
C TYR A 350 9.07 -1.59 21.62
N GLU A 351 8.01 -2.34 21.38
CA GLU A 351 7.72 -3.57 22.13
C GLU A 351 8.76 -4.66 21.88
N LEU A 352 9.35 -4.72 20.68
CA LEU A 352 10.37 -5.71 20.35
C LEU A 352 11.78 -5.33 20.83
N ASN A 353 12.17 -4.07 20.75
CA ASN A 353 13.56 -3.64 20.95
C ASN A 353 13.74 -2.49 21.94
N GLY A 354 12.67 -1.95 22.52
CA GLY A 354 12.70 -0.75 23.35
C GLY A 354 13.01 0.54 22.58
N VAL A 355 13.01 0.50 21.24
CA VAL A 355 13.39 1.63 20.37
C VAL A 355 12.18 2.21 19.67
N SER A 356 11.96 3.52 19.79
CA SER A 356 10.87 4.26 19.14
C SER A 356 11.31 5.09 17.91
N SER A 357 12.59 4.99 17.50
CA SER A 357 13.16 5.84 16.44
C SER A 357 12.90 5.33 15.02
N TYR A 358 12.43 4.10 14.84
CA TYR A 358 12.09 3.53 13.54
C TYR A 358 10.90 2.58 13.63
N GLY A 359 10.25 2.34 12.48
CA GLY A 359 9.10 1.47 12.38
C GLY A 359 9.46 0.04 11.96
N MET A 360 8.80 -0.95 12.56
CA MET A 360 8.85 -2.37 12.20
C MET A 360 7.47 -2.85 11.75
N PRO A 361 7.13 -2.74 10.45
CA PRO A 361 5.79 -3.07 9.98
C PRO A 361 5.53 -4.59 10.03
N ALA A 362 4.72 -5.07 10.98
CA ALA A 362 4.24 -6.46 10.99
C ALA A 362 3.06 -6.72 10.02
N GLY A 363 2.39 -5.65 9.56
CA GLY A 363 1.37 -5.71 8.51
C GLY A 363 0.04 -6.20 9.06
N PRO A 364 -0.99 -6.35 8.21
CA PRO A 364 -2.35 -6.52 8.71
C PRO A 364 -2.55 -7.85 9.47
N TYR A 365 -1.83 -8.90 9.08
CA TYR A 365 -1.87 -10.21 9.74
C TYR A 365 -1.13 -10.18 11.09
N GLY A 366 0.09 -9.64 11.12
CA GLY A 366 0.87 -9.51 12.35
C GLY A 366 0.21 -8.56 13.34
N TRP A 367 -0.36 -7.46 12.85
CA TRP A 367 -1.13 -6.50 13.64
C TRP A 367 -2.42 -7.10 14.22
N ALA A 368 -3.13 -7.91 13.43
CA ALA A 368 -4.32 -8.61 13.92
C ALA A 368 -3.98 -9.61 15.03
N PHE A 369 -2.89 -10.37 14.87
CA PHE A 369 -2.39 -11.29 15.89
C PHE A 369 -1.91 -10.54 17.14
N PHE A 370 -1.17 -9.44 16.98
CA PHE A 370 -0.69 -8.64 18.10
C PHE A 370 -1.80 -8.07 18.98
N ASN A 371 -2.95 -7.75 18.39
CA ASN A 371 -4.08 -7.24 19.15
C ASN A 371 -4.91 -8.33 19.81
N PHE A 372 -5.26 -9.41 19.11
CA PHE A 372 -6.23 -10.40 19.61
C PHE A 372 -5.90 -11.86 19.28
N GLY A 373 -4.63 -12.17 19.01
CA GLY A 373 -4.17 -13.50 18.62
C GLY A 373 -4.93 -14.05 17.41
N TRP A 374 -5.27 -15.34 17.45
CA TRP A 374 -6.03 -16.01 16.39
C TRP A 374 -7.43 -15.41 16.16
N ILE A 375 -8.09 -14.94 17.21
CA ILE A 375 -9.41 -14.30 17.09
C ILE A 375 -9.27 -13.05 16.20
N GLY A 376 -8.24 -12.25 16.43
CA GLY A 376 -7.93 -11.08 15.61
C GLY A 376 -7.67 -11.45 14.16
N VAL A 377 -6.81 -12.44 13.91
CA VAL A 377 -6.47 -12.92 12.57
C VAL A 377 -7.73 -13.29 11.76
N ILE A 378 -8.66 -14.02 12.38
CA ILE A 378 -9.90 -14.47 11.76
C ILE A 378 -10.86 -13.29 11.54
N VAL A 379 -11.19 -12.57 12.62
CA VAL A 379 -12.23 -11.53 12.59
C VAL A 379 -11.79 -10.35 11.73
N MET A 380 -10.56 -9.87 11.88
CA MET A 380 -10.07 -8.75 11.06
C MET A 380 -9.86 -9.15 9.61
N GLY A 381 -9.40 -10.38 9.33
CA GLY A 381 -9.33 -10.89 7.97
C GLY A 381 -10.70 -10.84 7.29
N LEU A 382 -11.73 -11.40 7.95
CA LEU A 382 -13.12 -11.38 7.48
C LEU A 382 -13.63 -9.95 7.23
N LEU A 383 -13.46 -9.05 8.19
CA LEU A 383 -13.93 -7.67 8.07
C LEU A 383 -13.20 -6.91 6.96
N THR A 384 -11.88 -7.05 6.86
CA THR A 384 -11.09 -6.43 5.78
C THR A 384 -11.60 -6.88 4.42
N GLY A 385 -11.76 -8.19 4.21
CA GLY A 385 -12.30 -8.73 2.96
C GLY A 385 -13.70 -8.21 2.63
N TYR A 386 -14.56 -8.14 3.64
CA TYR A 386 -15.92 -7.61 3.51
C TYR A 386 -15.91 -6.13 3.07
N ILE A 387 -15.12 -5.29 3.75
CA ILE A 387 -15.01 -3.85 3.49
C ILE A 387 -14.46 -3.63 2.07
N ILE A 388 -13.40 -4.34 1.69
CA ILE A 388 -12.79 -4.25 0.36
C ILE A 388 -13.82 -4.56 -0.71
N GLN A 389 -14.60 -5.63 -0.56
CA GLN A 389 -15.60 -5.98 -1.57
C GLN A 389 -16.69 -4.91 -1.67
N LYS A 390 -17.15 -4.36 -0.55
CA LYS A 390 -18.15 -3.28 -0.57
C LYS A 390 -17.62 -2.03 -1.26
N LEU A 391 -16.38 -1.63 -0.98
CA LEU A 391 -15.74 -0.50 -1.64
C LEU A 391 -15.54 -0.77 -3.14
N TYR A 392 -15.04 -1.95 -3.51
CA TYR A 392 -14.82 -2.32 -4.92
C TYR A 392 -16.14 -2.35 -5.69
N ILE A 393 -17.17 -3.01 -5.16
CA ILE A 393 -18.51 -3.01 -5.76
C ILE A 393 -19.01 -1.57 -5.95
N LYS A 394 -19.03 -0.77 -4.89
CA LYS A 394 -19.67 0.56 -4.88
C LYS A 394 -18.90 1.61 -5.70
N LEU A 395 -17.58 1.62 -5.60
CA LEU A 395 -16.74 2.65 -6.22
C LEU A 395 -16.21 2.25 -7.59
N VAL A 396 -16.22 0.95 -7.92
CA VAL A 396 -15.68 0.41 -9.17
C VAL A 396 -16.75 -0.31 -10.00
N LEU A 397 -17.45 -1.30 -9.49
CA LEU A 397 -18.33 -2.10 -10.36
C LEU A 397 -19.66 -1.41 -10.69
N GLU A 398 -20.23 -0.64 -9.75
CA GLU A 398 -21.58 -0.06 -9.86
C GLU A 398 -21.63 1.32 -10.47
N ARG A 399 -20.52 1.74 -11.09
CA ARG A 399 -20.42 3.02 -11.78
C ARG A 399 -21.47 3.10 -12.88
N LYS A 400 -22.31 4.13 -12.83
CA LYS A 400 -23.39 4.36 -13.82
C LYS A 400 -22.95 5.30 -14.93
N THR A 401 -21.99 6.18 -14.68
CA THR A 401 -21.69 7.29 -15.58
C THR A 401 -20.20 7.55 -15.77
N LYS A 402 -19.89 8.34 -16.82
CA LYS A 402 -18.57 8.94 -16.96
C LYS A 402 -18.27 9.98 -15.86
N ASP A 403 -19.21 10.34 -15.01
CA ASP A 403 -18.94 11.27 -13.92
C ASP A 403 -18.35 10.59 -12.69
N ASP A 404 -18.36 9.25 -12.63
CA ASP A 404 -17.80 8.47 -11.52
C ASP A 404 -16.25 8.46 -11.47
N PHE A 405 -15.57 9.40 -12.13
CA PHE A 405 -14.10 9.49 -12.13
C PHE A 405 -13.56 9.65 -10.71
N ILE A 406 -14.16 10.55 -9.94
CA ILE A 406 -13.80 10.84 -8.56
C ILE A 406 -13.94 9.60 -7.66
N SER A 407 -14.96 8.77 -7.87
CA SER A 407 -15.14 7.51 -7.13
C SER A 407 -13.96 6.55 -7.36
N VAL A 408 -13.49 6.44 -8.61
CA VAL A 408 -12.32 5.61 -8.95
C VAL A 408 -11.05 6.19 -8.40
N MET A 409 -10.90 7.52 -8.48
CA MET A 409 -9.78 8.24 -7.89
C MET A 409 -9.68 7.95 -6.40
N PHE A 410 -10.78 8.13 -5.66
CA PHE A 410 -10.86 7.85 -4.24
C PHE A 410 -10.50 6.40 -3.93
N TYR A 411 -11.15 5.44 -4.61
CA TYR A 411 -10.86 4.01 -4.46
C TYR A 411 -9.38 3.68 -4.69
N SER A 412 -8.78 4.22 -5.76
CA SER A 412 -7.40 3.92 -6.13
C SER A 412 -6.39 4.39 -5.08
N LEU A 413 -6.70 5.48 -4.38
CA LEU A 413 -5.85 6.04 -3.33
C LEU A 413 -6.01 5.29 -2.00
N ILE A 414 -7.22 4.85 -1.65
CA ILE A 414 -7.46 4.22 -0.33
C ILE A 414 -7.25 2.70 -0.32
N ILE A 415 -7.28 2.02 -1.46
CA ILE A 415 -7.38 0.55 -1.47
C ILE A 415 -6.24 -0.15 -0.74
N GLN A 416 -5.03 0.40 -0.80
CA GLN A 416 -3.88 -0.17 -0.09
C GLN A 416 -4.01 0.02 1.43
N SER A 417 -4.38 1.22 1.86
CA SER A 417 -4.62 1.53 3.26
C SER A 417 -5.77 0.66 3.82
N VAL A 418 -6.77 0.33 3.00
CA VAL A 418 -7.87 -0.54 3.39
C VAL A 418 -7.41 -1.98 3.71
N PHE A 419 -6.35 -2.50 3.07
CA PHE A 419 -5.82 -3.83 3.43
C PHE A 419 -5.32 -3.89 4.87
N ASN A 420 -4.94 -2.74 5.43
CA ASN A 420 -4.50 -2.58 6.81
C ASN A 420 -5.38 -1.57 7.57
N ILE A 421 -6.68 -1.54 7.30
CA ILE A 421 -7.62 -0.53 7.85
C ILE A 421 -7.71 -0.52 9.39
N PHE A 422 -7.28 -1.59 10.06
CA PHE A 422 -7.29 -1.67 11.52
C PHE A 422 -6.02 -1.10 12.16
N SER A 423 -5.08 -0.59 11.37
CA SER A 423 -3.90 0.12 11.84
C SER A 423 -4.10 1.63 11.78
N THR A 424 -3.50 2.35 12.75
CA THR A 424 -3.60 3.80 12.89
C THR A 424 -3.06 4.54 11.66
N SER A 425 -1.93 4.10 11.11
CA SER A 425 -1.25 4.80 10.01
C SER A 425 -2.08 4.80 8.71
N PRO A 426 -2.60 3.64 8.23
CA PRO A 426 -3.58 3.57 7.14
C PRO A 426 -4.89 4.32 7.40
N GLN A 427 -5.41 4.31 8.64
CA GLN A 427 -6.60 5.09 8.97
C GLN A 427 -6.35 6.60 8.84
N ALA A 428 -5.21 7.08 9.34
CA ALA A 428 -4.81 8.47 9.24
C ALA A 428 -4.61 8.89 7.77
N GLU A 429 -4.06 7.99 6.94
CA GLU A 429 -3.96 8.20 5.49
C GLU A 429 -5.34 8.31 4.83
N ILE A 430 -6.30 7.45 5.16
CA ILE A 430 -7.68 7.54 4.65
C ILE A 430 -8.32 8.88 5.06
N ILE A 431 -8.17 9.29 6.33
CA ILE A 431 -8.69 10.59 6.82
C ILE A 431 -8.04 11.75 6.06
N TRP A 432 -6.72 11.70 5.86
CA TRP A 432 -5.98 12.69 5.07
C TRP A 432 -6.53 12.79 3.65
N ILE A 433 -6.70 11.66 2.97
CA ILE A 433 -7.28 11.60 1.62
C ILE A 433 -8.68 12.24 1.63
N VAL A 434 -9.55 11.86 2.56
CA VAL A 434 -10.89 12.47 2.70
C VAL A 434 -10.78 14.00 2.87
N GLY A 435 -9.87 14.48 3.71
CA GLY A 435 -9.60 15.91 3.89
C GLY A 435 -9.19 16.62 2.59
N ILE A 436 -8.34 15.99 1.78
CA ILE A 436 -7.95 16.53 0.47
C ILE A 436 -9.14 16.58 -0.51
N PHE A 437 -10.02 15.58 -0.52
CA PHE A 437 -11.24 15.63 -1.32
C PHE A 437 -12.17 16.76 -0.89
N LEU A 438 -12.36 16.96 0.42
CA LEU A 438 -13.12 18.10 0.95
C LEU A 438 -12.51 19.44 0.52
N MET A 439 -11.18 19.57 0.58
CA MET A 439 -10.47 20.76 0.10
C MET A 439 -10.67 20.98 -1.41
N ILE A 440 -10.59 19.92 -2.23
CA ILE A 440 -10.85 20.00 -3.67
C ILE A 440 -12.25 20.56 -3.94
N TYR A 441 -13.27 20.06 -3.23
CA TYR A 441 -14.64 20.54 -3.38
C TYR A 441 -14.83 21.97 -2.90
N PHE A 442 -14.18 22.34 -1.80
CA PHE A 442 -14.21 23.72 -1.30
C PHE A 442 -13.60 24.69 -2.32
N LEU A 443 -12.44 24.37 -2.88
CA LEU A 443 -11.81 25.19 -3.93
C LEU A 443 -12.69 25.28 -5.19
N ASP A 444 -13.30 24.17 -5.62
CA ASP A 444 -14.22 24.17 -6.75
C ASP A 444 -15.42 25.10 -6.52
N PHE A 445 -15.99 25.04 -5.31
CA PHE A 445 -17.09 25.92 -4.89
C PHE A 445 -16.70 27.40 -4.94
N LEU A 446 -15.51 27.77 -4.45
CA LEU A 446 -15.02 29.15 -4.54
C LEU A 446 -14.88 29.64 -5.99
N PHE A 447 -14.44 28.78 -6.91
CA PHE A 447 -14.39 29.11 -8.33
C PHE A 447 -15.77 29.21 -8.99
N ALA A 448 -16.75 28.43 -8.54
CA ALA A 448 -18.13 28.55 -8.99
C ALA A 448 -18.73 29.91 -8.59
N LEU A 449 -18.47 30.38 -7.37
CA LEU A 449 -18.93 31.70 -6.91
C LEU A 449 -18.37 32.85 -7.76
N THR A 450 -17.08 32.81 -8.09
CA THR A 450 -16.43 33.87 -8.89
C THR A 450 -16.88 33.87 -10.36
N SER A 451 -17.10 32.69 -10.95
CA SER A 451 -17.57 32.58 -12.34
C SER A 451 -19.04 32.97 -12.53
N SER A 452 -19.90 32.73 -11.55
CA SER A 452 -21.33 33.09 -11.63
C SER A 452 -21.56 34.60 -11.75
N LYS A 453 -20.75 35.42 -11.05
CA LYS A 453 -20.81 36.89 -11.14
C LYS A 453 -20.45 37.37 -12.55
N SER A 454 -19.41 36.78 -13.16
CA SER A 454 -18.98 37.15 -14.52
C SER A 454 -20.08 36.93 -15.57
N ARG A 455 -20.87 35.85 -15.49
CA ARG A 455 -22.00 35.61 -16.41
C ARG A 455 -23.15 36.62 -16.25
N LYS A 456 -23.41 37.11 -15.04
CA LYS A 456 -24.44 38.14 -14.81
C LYS A 456 -24.02 39.50 -15.38
N TYR A 457 -22.75 39.87 -15.29
CA TYR A 457 -22.26 41.14 -15.85
C TYR A 457 -22.15 41.13 -17.38
N SER A 458 -21.82 39.99 -18.01
CA SER A 458 -21.79 39.88 -19.48
C SER A 458 -23.18 39.96 -20.14
N GLN A 459 -24.26 39.82 -19.37
CA GLN A 459 -25.64 40.01 -19.85
C GLN A 459 -26.17 41.43 -19.60
N LEU A 460 -25.40 42.30 -18.92
CA LEU A 460 -25.80 43.66 -18.56
C LEU A 460 -25.02 44.75 -19.30
N ILE A 461 -24.12 44.38 -20.21
CA ILE A 461 -23.44 45.30 -21.12
C ILE A 461 -24.01 45.02 -22.51
N PRO A 462 -24.93 45.85 -23.03
CA PRO A 462 -25.53 45.68 -24.35
C PRO A 462 -24.53 45.84 -25.50
#